data_AF-A0A349FEL2-F1
#
_entry.id   AF-A0A349FEL2-F1
#
_cell.length_a   1.000
_cell.length_b   1.000
_cell.length_c   1.000
_cell.angle_alpha   90.00
_cell.angle_beta   90.00
_cell.angle_gamma   90.00
#
_symmetry.space_group_name_H-M   'P 1'
#
loop_
_entity.id
_entity.type
_entity.pdbx_description
1 polymer ?
#
loop_
_entity_poly.entity_id
_entity_poly.type
_entity_poly.pdbx_seq_one_letter_code
_entity_poly.pdbx_strand_id
1 'polypeptide(L)'
;MSSKTWLDAINEEISKPSKSQRIVAQELGISTSKLSQTLRGIYPGSTEDIRLKAEGLYLTKTVYCPALNREILVNECAANQEKPFSSANRERIKLYKACRSGCKHSQLEQSATSKLGEVAVDRDDIYNLDNQLSFLKREAKGNSLRLNEMLEAELVKLAAKYNQLLWKTKYQKP
;
A
#
# COMPACT_ATOMS: atom_id res chain seq x y z
N MET A 1 -7.27 -6.76 -31.23
CA MET A 1 -7.38 -7.21 -29.82
C MET A 1 -8.14 -6.12 -29.07
N SER A 2 -9.47 -6.25 -28.98
CA SER A 2 -10.32 -5.21 -28.39
C SER A 2 -10.01 -5.09 -26.90
N SER A 3 -9.60 -3.90 -26.46
CA SER A 3 -9.35 -3.60 -25.05
C SER A 3 -10.67 -3.73 -24.27
N LYS A 4 -10.78 -4.76 -23.42
CA LYS A 4 -11.96 -5.00 -22.58
C LYS A 4 -12.28 -3.76 -21.73
N THR A 5 -13.47 -3.20 -21.91
CA THR A 5 -13.89 -2.02 -21.16
C THR A 5 -14.48 -2.41 -19.80
N TRP A 6 -14.55 -1.46 -18.87
CA TRP A 6 -15.17 -1.67 -17.56
C TRP A 6 -16.68 -1.96 -17.65
N LEU A 7 -17.36 -1.47 -18.70
CA LEU A 7 -18.75 -1.80 -19.00
C LEU A 7 -18.89 -3.26 -19.45
N ASP A 8 -17.98 -3.75 -20.27
CA ASP A 8 -17.97 -5.15 -20.71
C ASP A 8 -17.79 -6.10 -19.51
N ALA A 9 -16.91 -5.74 -18.57
CA ALA A 9 -16.70 -6.52 -17.36
C ALA A 9 -17.96 -6.58 -16.47
N ILE A 10 -18.70 -5.47 -16.34
CA ILE A 10 -19.99 -5.47 -15.63
C ILE A 10 -21.01 -6.37 -16.34
N ASN A 11 -21.12 -6.27 -17.66
CA ASN A 11 -22.07 -7.06 -18.44
C ASN A 11 -21.77 -8.56 -18.32
N GLU A 12 -20.51 -8.96 -18.40
CA GLU A 12 -20.08 -10.35 -18.24
C GLU A 12 -20.44 -10.90 -16.84
N GLU A 13 -20.24 -10.10 -15.79
CA GLU A 13 -20.65 -10.50 -14.44
C GLU A 13 -22.16 -10.67 -14.31
N ILE A 14 -22.96 -9.78 -14.92
CA ILE A 14 -24.42 -9.91 -14.93
C ILE A 14 -24.87 -11.16 -15.70
N SER A 15 -24.14 -11.55 -16.75
CA SER A 15 -24.44 -12.75 -17.53
C SER A 15 -24.14 -14.07 -16.81
N LYS A 16 -23.46 -14.06 -15.65
CA LYS A 16 -23.21 -15.28 -14.88
C LYS A 16 -24.50 -15.80 -14.24
N PRO A 17 -24.74 -17.13 -14.22
CA PRO A 17 -26.00 -17.72 -13.76
C PRO A 17 -26.33 -17.47 -12.27
N SER A 18 -25.32 -17.18 -11.44
CA SER A 18 -25.49 -16.86 -10.02
C SER A 18 -25.57 -15.36 -9.72
N LYS A 19 -25.46 -14.51 -10.74
CA LYS A 19 -25.41 -13.06 -10.62
C LYS A 19 -26.62 -12.46 -11.32
N SER A 20 -27.04 -11.30 -10.84
CA SER A 20 -28.08 -10.49 -11.46
C SER A 20 -27.68 -9.03 -11.36
N GLN A 21 -28.29 -8.18 -12.19
CA GLN A 21 -28.05 -6.74 -12.14
C GLN A 21 -28.28 -6.15 -10.74
N ARG A 22 -29.20 -6.72 -9.94
CA ARG A 22 -29.41 -6.33 -8.55
C ARG A 22 -28.23 -6.65 -7.64
N ILE A 23 -27.67 -7.85 -7.78
CA ILE A 23 -26.53 -8.31 -6.98
C ILE A 23 -25.28 -7.49 -7.34
N VAL A 24 -25.04 -7.27 -8.64
CA VAL A 24 -23.91 -6.48 -9.13
C VAL A 24 -24.01 -5.02 -8.67
N ALA A 25 -25.21 -4.42 -8.68
CA ALA A 25 -25.41 -3.07 -8.15
C ALA A 25 -25.10 -3.00 -6.64
N GLN A 26 -25.49 -4.03 -5.88
CA GLN A 26 -25.21 -4.12 -4.45
C GLN A 26 -23.70 -4.25 -4.18
N GLU A 27 -22.98 -5.04 -4.97
CA GLU A 27 -21.51 -5.19 -4.87
C GLU A 27 -20.77 -3.89 -5.19
N LEU A 28 -21.24 -3.15 -6.18
CA LEU A 28 -20.72 -1.81 -6.52
C LEU A 28 -21.17 -0.74 -5.49
N GLY A 29 -22.08 -1.05 -4.57
CA GLY A 29 -22.64 -0.09 -3.62
C GLY A 29 -23.36 1.07 -4.30
N ILE A 30 -24.15 0.80 -5.34
CA ILE A 30 -24.98 1.76 -6.07
C ILE A 30 -26.41 1.25 -6.22
N SER A 31 -27.36 2.14 -6.57
CA SER A 31 -28.72 1.72 -6.87
C SER A 31 -28.81 0.95 -8.20
N THR A 32 -29.76 0.01 -8.28
CA THR A 32 -30.04 -0.76 -9.50
C THR A 32 -30.45 0.13 -10.67
N SER A 33 -31.20 1.21 -10.39
CA SER A 33 -31.59 2.21 -11.39
C SER A 33 -30.38 2.97 -11.95
N LYS A 34 -29.44 3.38 -11.09
CA LYS A 34 -28.18 4.03 -11.49
C LYS A 34 -27.35 3.11 -12.38
N LEU A 35 -27.21 1.82 -12.01
CA LEU A 35 -26.52 0.84 -12.83
C LEU A 35 -27.19 0.65 -14.20
N SER A 36 -28.52 0.53 -14.25
CA SER A 36 -29.28 0.37 -15.49
C SER A 36 -29.15 1.56 -16.45
N GLN A 37 -29.25 2.78 -15.93
CA GLN A 37 -29.06 4.00 -16.71
C GLN A 37 -27.63 4.12 -17.24
N THR A 38 -26.64 3.70 -16.43
CA THR A 38 -25.23 3.71 -16.81
C THR A 38 -24.95 2.73 -17.95
N LEU A 39 -25.45 1.49 -17.85
CA LEU A 39 -25.30 0.47 -18.90
C LEU A 39 -25.96 0.88 -20.23
N ARG A 40 -27.03 1.66 -20.17
CA ARG A 40 -27.71 2.22 -21.35
C ARG A 40 -27.07 3.51 -21.89
N GLY A 41 -26.06 4.06 -21.20
CA GLY A 41 -25.41 5.32 -21.58
C GLY A 41 -26.29 6.57 -21.40
N ILE A 42 -27.37 6.48 -20.62
CA ILE A 42 -28.34 7.59 -20.42
C ILE A 42 -28.22 8.24 -19.03
N TYR A 43 -27.26 7.81 -18.22
CA TYR A 43 -27.08 8.36 -16.88
C TYR A 43 -26.53 9.81 -16.98
N PRO A 44 -27.24 10.81 -16.44
CA PRO A 44 -26.87 12.22 -16.61
C PRO A 44 -25.69 12.68 -15.73
N GLY A 45 -25.27 11.86 -14.76
CA GLY A 45 -24.18 12.18 -13.85
C GLY A 45 -22.83 11.57 -14.24
N SER A 46 -21.79 11.87 -13.45
CA SER A 46 -20.47 11.27 -13.64
C SER A 46 -20.50 9.75 -13.44
N THR A 47 -19.90 9.03 -14.39
CA THR A 47 -19.74 7.57 -14.36
C THR A 47 -18.37 7.12 -13.85
N GLU A 48 -17.46 8.07 -13.55
CA GLU A 48 -16.09 7.77 -13.09
C GLU A 48 -16.07 6.95 -11.80
N ASP A 49 -16.96 7.25 -10.84
CA ASP A 49 -17.08 6.48 -9.60
C ASP A 49 -17.44 5.01 -9.88
N ILE A 50 -18.33 4.78 -10.85
CA ILE A 50 -18.78 3.44 -11.24
C ILE A 50 -17.65 2.72 -11.96
N ARG A 51 -16.93 3.43 -12.83
CA ARG A 51 -15.74 2.92 -13.53
C ARG A 51 -14.69 2.45 -12.53
N LEU A 52 -14.29 3.28 -11.58
CA LEU A 52 -13.27 2.92 -10.58
C LEU A 52 -13.67 1.69 -9.76
N LYS A 53 -14.94 1.62 -9.34
CA LYS A 53 -15.48 0.47 -8.61
C LYS A 53 -15.51 -0.80 -9.45
N ALA A 54 -15.96 -0.72 -10.70
CA ALA A 54 -16.00 -1.84 -11.63
C ALA A 54 -14.60 -2.32 -12.03
N GLU A 55 -13.67 -1.38 -12.25
CA GLU A 55 -12.27 -1.70 -12.51
C GLU A 55 -11.59 -2.35 -11.31
N GLY A 56 -11.97 -2.02 -10.07
CA GLY A 56 -11.43 -2.63 -8.86
C GLY A 56 -12.02 -4.00 -8.52
N LEU A 57 -13.30 -4.23 -8.85
CA LEU A 57 -14.01 -5.48 -8.55
C LEU A 57 -13.93 -6.52 -9.66
N TYR A 58 -14.06 -6.10 -10.92
CA TYR A 58 -14.32 -7.00 -12.05
C TYR A 58 -13.24 -6.98 -13.13
N LEU A 59 -12.44 -5.90 -13.22
CA LEU A 59 -11.18 -5.99 -13.96
C LEU A 59 -10.10 -6.47 -13.02
N THR A 60 -9.48 -7.58 -13.38
CA THR A 60 -8.32 -8.17 -12.72
C THR A 60 -7.10 -7.25 -12.88
N LYS A 61 -7.11 -6.08 -12.24
CA LYS A 61 -5.91 -5.24 -12.10
C LYS A 61 -5.01 -5.89 -11.06
N THR A 62 -3.81 -6.25 -11.47
CA THR A 62 -2.75 -6.69 -10.57
C THR A 62 -1.90 -5.49 -10.14
N VAL A 63 -1.43 -5.53 -8.90
CA VAL A 63 -0.43 -4.61 -8.36
C VAL A 63 0.70 -5.40 -7.76
N TYR A 64 1.92 -4.91 -7.91
CA TYR A 64 3.07 -5.52 -7.25
C TYR A 64 3.10 -5.17 -5.76
N CYS A 65 3.00 -6.18 -4.89
CA CYS A 65 3.08 -5.99 -3.45
C CYS A 65 4.53 -6.08 -2.96
N PRO A 66 5.12 -5.01 -2.42
CA PRO A 66 6.51 -5.02 -1.94
C PRO A 66 6.70 -5.83 -0.64
N ALA A 67 5.62 -6.16 0.08
CA ALA A 67 5.70 -6.97 1.30
C ALA A 67 5.66 -8.47 1.03
N LEU A 68 4.92 -8.88 -0.02
CA LEU A 68 4.76 -10.27 -0.44
C LEU A 68 5.69 -10.62 -1.62
N ASN A 69 6.38 -9.63 -2.19
CA ASN A 69 7.28 -9.76 -3.35
C ASN A 69 6.64 -10.45 -4.57
N ARG A 70 5.33 -10.25 -4.78
CA ARG A 70 4.58 -10.84 -5.88
C ARG A 70 3.49 -9.89 -6.37
N GLU A 71 3.00 -10.15 -7.58
CA GLU A 71 1.77 -9.53 -8.05
C GLU A 71 0.57 -10.10 -7.29
N ILE A 72 -0.28 -9.20 -6.80
CA ILE A 72 -1.55 -9.52 -6.16
C ILE A 72 -2.66 -8.73 -6.83
N LEU A 73 -3.88 -9.21 -6.69
CA LEU A 73 -5.04 -8.47 -7.18
C LEU A 73 -5.25 -7.20 -6.36
N VAL A 74 -5.76 -6.13 -6.99
CA VAL A 74 -6.08 -4.88 -6.29
C VAL A 74 -7.07 -5.12 -5.14
N ASN A 75 -8.06 -5.98 -5.33
CA ASN A 75 -9.02 -6.35 -4.27
C ASN A 75 -8.33 -7.09 -3.10
N GLU A 76 -7.38 -7.99 -3.38
CA GLU A 76 -6.56 -8.66 -2.37
C GLU A 76 -5.70 -7.63 -1.61
N CYS A 77 -5.14 -6.65 -2.32
CA CYS A 77 -4.38 -5.56 -1.72
C CYS A 77 -5.24 -4.75 -0.74
N ALA A 78 -6.44 -4.33 -1.14
CA ALA A 78 -7.37 -3.59 -0.29
C ALA A 78 -7.82 -4.41 0.93
N ALA A 79 -8.22 -5.67 0.72
CA ALA A 79 -8.60 -6.57 1.81
C ALA A 79 -7.46 -6.80 2.81
N ASN A 80 -6.20 -6.80 2.36
CA ASN A 80 -5.04 -6.90 3.24
C ASN A 80 -4.78 -5.63 4.06
N GLN A 81 -5.16 -4.46 3.55
CA GLN A 81 -5.02 -3.18 4.27
C GLN A 81 -6.05 -3.05 5.40
N GLU A 82 -7.30 -3.44 5.15
CA GLU A 82 -8.42 -3.38 6.11
C GLU A 82 -8.27 -4.35 7.29
N LYS A 83 -7.55 -5.45 7.09
CA LYS A 83 -7.36 -6.48 8.12
C LYS A 83 -6.74 -5.92 9.40
N PRO A 84 -7.26 -6.28 10.60
CA PRO A 84 -6.70 -5.86 11.87
C PRO A 84 -5.33 -6.52 12.15
N PHE A 85 -4.59 -5.93 13.09
CA PHE A 85 -3.33 -6.49 13.55
C PHE A 85 -3.53 -7.90 14.15
N SER A 86 -2.62 -8.82 13.83
CA SER A 86 -2.59 -10.16 14.42
C SER A 86 -1.14 -10.61 14.61
N SER A 87 -0.81 -11.04 15.82
CA SER A 87 0.51 -11.57 16.17
C SER A 87 0.70 -13.05 15.82
N ALA A 88 -0.37 -13.75 15.42
CA ALA A 88 -0.36 -15.20 15.20
C ALA A 88 0.47 -15.65 14.00
N ASN A 89 0.73 -14.76 13.03
CA ASN A 89 1.50 -15.09 11.82
C ASN A 89 2.51 -13.98 11.52
N ARG A 90 3.80 -14.34 11.44
CA ARG A 90 4.90 -13.39 11.16
C ARG A 90 4.75 -12.68 9.82
N GLU A 91 4.26 -13.37 8.79
CA GLU A 91 3.99 -12.77 7.48
C GLU A 91 2.88 -11.73 7.56
N ARG A 92 1.84 -12.00 8.35
CA ARG A 92 0.78 -11.03 8.61
C ARG A 92 1.28 -9.79 9.33
N ILE A 93 2.19 -9.95 10.29
CA ILE A 93 2.83 -8.81 10.98
C ILE A 93 3.62 -7.97 9.96
N LYS A 94 4.44 -8.61 9.11
CA LYS A 94 5.22 -7.92 8.07
C LYS A 94 4.32 -7.16 7.10
N LEU A 95 3.27 -7.81 6.60
CA LEU A 95 2.30 -7.21 5.68
C LEU A 95 1.56 -6.03 6.31
N TYR A 96 1.06 -6.20 7.54
CA TYR A 96 0.35 -5.15 8.28
C TYR A 96 1.21 -3.89 8.48
N LYS A 97 2.48 -4.08 8.87
CA LYS A 97 3.45 -2.99 9.04
C LYS A 97 3.77 -2.31 7.70
N ALA A 98 4.05 -3.09 6.66
CA ALA A 98 4.38 -2.55 5.34
C ALA A 98 3.26 -1.70 4.74
N CYS A 99 1.99 -2.11 4.92
CA CYS A 99 0.83 -1.31 4.50
C CYS A 99 0.74 0.04 5.24
N ARG A 100 1.23 0.13 6.48
CA ARG A 100 1.15 1.34 7.33
C ARG A 100 2.46 2.12 7.42
N SER A 101 3.49 1.71 6.67
CA SER A 101 4.83 2.33 6.68
C SER A 101 5.20 3.00 5.35
N GLY A 102 4.22 3.52 4.60
CA GLY A 102 4.46 4.26 3.35
C GLY A 102 4.41 3.42 2.07
N CYS A 103 3.59 2.36 2.03
CA CYS A 103 3.34 1.63 0.78
C CYS A 103 2.62 2.52 -0.25
N LYS A 104 3.13 2.57 -1.49
CA LYS A 104 2.55 3.35 -2.63
C LYS A 104 1.10 3.02 -2.98
N HIS A 105 0.61 1.85 -2.57
CA HIS A 105 -0.75 1.38 -2.82
C HIS A 105 -1.65 1.47 -1.58
N SER A 106 -1.13 1.98 -0.47
CA SER A 106 -1.89 2.08 0.78
C SER A 106 -2.87 3.25 0.73
N GLN A 107 -4.13 2.98 1.06
CA GLN A 107 -5.20 3.98 1.18
C GLN A 107 -5.59 4.23 2.65
N LEU A 108 -4.85 3.66 3.60
CA LEU A 108 -5.11 3.83 5.02
C LEU A 108 -4.74 5.25 5.46
N GLU A 109 -5.67 5.95 6.10
CA GLU A 109 -5.38 7.14 6.88
C GLU A 109 -4.32 6.76 7.92
N GLN A 110 -3.18 7.44 7.87
CA GLN A 110 -2.08 7.20 8.81
C GLN A 110 -2.57 7.62 10.19
N SER A 111 -3.06 6.66 10.99
CA SER A 111 -3.49 6.93 12.35
C SER A 111 -2.32 7.53 13.12
N ALA A 112 -2.55 8.72 13.68
CA ALA A 112 -1.59 9.68 14.22
C ALA A 112 -0.77 9.20 15.45
N THR A 113 -0.45 7.92 15.54
CA THR A 113 0.58 7.36 16.45
C THR A 113 1.90 7.12 15.75
N SER A 114 1.97 7.37 14.44
CA SER A 114 3.21 7.52 13.68
C SER A 114 3.30 8.93 13.08
N LYS A 115 3.15 9.98 13.90
CA LYS A 115 3.94 11.18 13.64
C LYS A 115 5.39 10.81 13.96
N LEU A 116 6.08 10.16 13.01
CA LEU A 116 7.40 10.70 12.69
C LEU A 116 7.07 12.14 12.31
N GLY A 117 7.50 13.11 13.11
CA GLY A 117 7.33 14.51 12.76
C GLY A 117 7.76 14.70 11.31
N GLU A 118 7.08 15.59 10.60
CA GLU A 118 7.69 16.29 9.50
C GLU A 118 8.96 16.92 10.07
N VAL A 119 10.07 16.20 9.99
CA VAL A 119 11.38 16.81 10.10
C VAL A 119 11.42 17.65 8.84
N ALA A 120 11.31 18.97 9.05
CA ALA A 120 11.63 19.94 8.03
C ALA A 120 12.82 19.39 7.25
N VAL A 121 12.66 19.28 5.94
CA VAL A 121 13.72 18.83 5.04
C VAL A 121 14.82 19.89 5.13
N ASP A 122 15.66 19.76 6.15
CA ASP A 122 16.87 20.54 6.29
C ASP A 122 17.77 20.10 5.15
N ARG A 123 18.28 21.08 4.41
CA ARG A 123 18.94 20.86 3.12
C ARG A 123 20.30 20.17 3.23
N ASP A 124 20.63 19.67 4.41
CA ASP A 124 21.81 18.88 4.70
C ASP A 124 21.40 17.44 5.02
N ASP A 125 21.24 16.61 3.98
CA ASP A 125 21.12 15.14 4.00
C ASP A 125 22.42 14.46 4.54
N ILE A 126 23.05 15.05 5.55
CA ILE A 126 24.28 14.55 6.17
C ILE A 126 23.90 13.73 7.38
N TYR A 127 24.33 12.47 7.42
CA TYR A 127 24.18 11.62 8.60
C TYR A 127 24.88 12.26 9.79
N ASN A 128 24.10 12.78 10.76
CA ASN A 128 24.64 13.42 11.95
C ASN A 128 25.12 12.36 12.96
N LEU A 129 26.37 11.92 12.78
CA LEU A 129 27.03 10.92 13.60
C LEU A 129 27.06 11.31 15.09
N ASP A 130 27.33 12.58 15.38
CA ASP A 130 27.49 13.07 16.76
C ASP A 130 26.19 12.98 17.56
N ASN A 131 25.07 13.38 16.96
CA ASN A 131 23.75 13.25 17.55
C ASN A 131 23.37 11.78 17.77
N GLN A 132 23.67 10.91 16.78
CA GLN A 132 23.37 9.50 16.89
C GLN A 132 24.19 8.85 18.01
N LEU A 133 25.50 9.08 18.06
CA LEU A 133 26.37 8.55 19.13
C LEU A 133 25.95 9.06 20.50
N SER A 134 25.59 10.35 20.62
CA SER A 134 25.10 10.94 21.86
C SER A 134 23.78 10.31 22.32
N PHE A 135 22.89 9.99 21.38
CA PHE A 135 21.66 9.25 21.67
C PHE A 135 21.96 7.82 22.15
N LEU A 136 22.78 7.06 21.41
CA LEU A 136 23.10 5.66 21.76
C LEU A 136 23.78 5.56 23.13
N LYS A 137 24.72 6.47 23.43
CA LYS A 137 25.40 6.52 24.74
C LYS A 137 24.42 6.81 25.89
N ARG A 138 23.47 7.73 25.71
CA ARG A 138 22.43 8.02 26.72
C ARG A 138 21.50 6.83 26.92
N GLU A 139 21.05 6.22 25.82
CA GLU A 139 20.08 5.12 25.86
C GLU A 139 20.69 3.82 26.42
N ALA A 140 21.99 3.63 26.25
CA ALA A 140 22.72 2.53 26.87
C ALA A 140 22.79 2.64 28.41
N LYS A 141 22.50 3.82 28.99
CA LYS A 141 22.48 4.08 30.44
C LYS A 141 23.76 3.59 31.15
N GLY A 142 24.92 3.74 30.50
CA GLY A 142 26.22 3.31 31.02
C GLY A 142 26.51 1.80 30.92
N ASN A 143 25.62 0.99 30.35
CA ASN A 143 25.86 -0.42 30.09
C ASN A 143 26.62 -0.62 28.76
N SER A 144 27.87 -1.06 28.85
CA SER A 144 28.76 -1.25 27.70
C SER A 144 28.28 -2.34 26.73
N LEU A 145 27.70 -3.43 27.24
CA LEU A 145 27.23 -4.53 26.39
C LEU A 145 26.02 -4.07 25.57
N ARG A 146 25.08 -3.38 26.22
CA ARG A 146 23.93 -2.76 25.54
C ARG A 146 24.37 -1.70 24.53
N LEU A 147 25.39 -0.90 24.86
CA LEU A 147 25.94 0.08 23.91
C LEU A 147 26.50 -0.60 22.67
N ASN A 148 27.23 -1.70 22.83
CA ASN A 148 27.78 -2.47 21.71
C ASN A 148 26.66 -3.02 20.82
N GLU A 149 25.63 -3.65 21.39
CA GLU A 149 24.46 -4.15 20.63
C GLU A 149 23.78 -3.02 19.84
N MET A 150 23.65 -1.84 20.45
CA MET A 150 23.05 -0.67 19.82
C MET A 150 23.92 -0.12 18.68
N LEU A 151 25.24 -0.10 18.84
CA LEU A 151 26.20 0.30 17.81
C LEU A 151 26.21 -0.69 16.64
N GLU A 152 26.21 -1.99 16.92
CA GLU A 152 26.09 -3.04 15.90
C GLU A 152 24.81 -2.89 15.08
N ALA A 153 23.67 -2.66 15.75
CA ALA A 153 22.40 -2.42 15.08
C ALA A 153 22.43 -1.17 14.19
N GLU A 154 23.15 -0.12 14.61
CA GLU A 154 23.30 1.10 13.81
C GLU A 154 24.18 0.87 12.57
N LEU A 155 25.28 0.10 12.69
CA LEU A 155 26.12 -0.30 11.56
C LEU A 155 25.31 -1.06 10.51
N VAL A 156 24.44 -1.99 10.92
CA VAL A 156 23.56 -2.74 10.01
C VAL A 156 22.63 -1.79 9.24
N LYS A 157 22.04 -0.79 9.91
CA LYS A 157 21.18 0.21 9.24
C LYS A 157 21.96 1.05 8.23
N LEU A 158 23.16 1.50 8.60
CA LEU A 158 24.03 2.27 7.70
C LEU A 158 24.41 1.46 6.46
N ALA A 159 24.81 0.20 6.64
CA ALA A 159 25.10 -0.70 5.52
C ALA A 159 23.90 -0.88 4.58
N ALA A 160 22.68 -1.03 5.13
CA ALA A 160 21.46 -1.13 4.34
C ALA A 160 21.19 0.15 3.53
N LYS A 161 21.31 1.34 4.15
CA LYS A 161 21.16 2.63 3.46
C LYS A 161 22.21 2.81 2.37
N TYR A 162 23.46 2.46 2.66
CA TYR A 162 24.55 2.52 1.68
C TYR A 162 24.27 1.62 0.47
N ASN A 163 23.85 0.38 0.69
CA ASN A 163 23.49 -0.53 -0.39
C ASN A 163 22.31 -0.02 -1.23
N GLN A 164 21.32 0.62 -0.60
CA GLN A 164 20.23 1.27 -1.32
C GLN A 164 20.73 2.43 -2.20
N LEU A 165 21.66 3.25 -1.70
CA LEU A 165 22.26 4.33 -2.48
C LEU A 165 23.07 3.77 -3.66
N LEU A 166 23.92 2.76 -3.44
CA LEU A 166 24.65 2.08 -4.51
C LEU A 166 23.70 1.52 -5.58
N TRP A 167 22.57 0.94 -5.15
CA TRP A 167 21.57 0.42 -6.07
C TRP A 167 20.94 1.52 -6.91
N LYS A 168 20.54 2.64 -6.29
CA LYS A 168 20.04 3.82 -7.00
C LYS A 168 21.07 4.32 -8.01
N THR A 169 22.32 4.54 -7.60
CA THR A 169 23.37 5.03 -8.50
C THR A 169 23.66 4.07 -9.67
N LYS A 170 23.59 2.75 -9.44
CA LYS A 170 23.95 1.75 -10.47
C LYS A 170 22.81 1.44 -11.45
N TYR A 171 21.56 1.44 -11.00
CA TYR A 171 20.41 0.98 -11.80
C TYR A 171 19.38 2.08 -12.11
N GLN A 172 19.47 3.22 -11.43
CA GLN A 172 18.69 4.41 -11.71
C GLN A 172 19.57 5.35 -12.57
N LYS A 173 19.82 4.96 -13.83
CA LYS A 173 20.29 5.92 -14.84
C LYS A 173 19.10 6.81 -15.26
N PRO A 174 19.33 8.09 -15.59
CA PRO A 174 18.27 9.01 -16.01
C PRO A 174 17.53 8.53 -17.25
#